data_AF-A0A7W0N486-F1
#
_entry.id   AF-A0A7W0N486-F1
#
_cell.length_a   1.000
_cell.length_b   1.000
_cell.length_c   1.000
_cell.angle_alpha   90.00
_cell.angle_beta   90.00
_cell.angle_gamma   90.00
#
_symmetry.space_group_name_H-M   'P 1'
#
loop_
_entity.id
_entity.type
_entity.pdbx_description
1 polymer ?
#
loop_
_entity_poly.entity_id
_entity_poly.type
_entity_poly.pdbx_seq_one_letter_code
_entity_poly.pdbx_strand_id
1 'polypeptide(L)' 'MATARMVFLGFGKYARADKIYALEPIVGDDRGGGRRTKVWIEGVAEAVV' A
#
# COMPACT_ATOMS: atom_id res chain seq x y z
N MET A 1 -17.29 0.28 -14.58
CA MET A 1 -16.12 -0.59 -14.31
C MET A 1 -15.21 0.13 -13.34
N ALA A 2 -14.86 -0.46 -12.20
CA ALA A 2 -13.86 0.13 -11.32
C ALA A 2 -12.50 0.03 -12.00
N THR A 3 -11.86 1.16 -12.27
CA THR A 3 -10.48 1.19 -12.79
C THR A 3 -9.60 0.51 -11.75
N ALA A 4 -8.95 -0.62 -12.12
CA ALA A 4 -8.00 -1.29 -11.25
C ALA A 4 -6.95 -0.27 -10.76
N ARG A 5 -6.85 -0.05 -9.44
CA ARG A 5 -5.93 0.94 -8.88
C ARG A 5 -4.56 0.30 -8.70
N MET A 6 -3.56 0.89 -9.33
CA MET A 6 -2.15 0.53 -9.17
C MET A 6 -1.43 1.64 -8.41
N VAL A 7 -0.69 1.30 -7.36
CA VAL A 7 0.05 2.25 -6.52
C VAL A 7 1.52 1.85 -6.48
N PHE A 8 2.41 2.77 -6.83
CA PHE A 8 3.85 2.59 -6.68
C PHE A 8 4.27 2.84 -5.24
N LEU A 9 4.99 1.87 -4.63
CA LEU A 9 5.40 1.92 -3.22
C LEU A 9 6.89 2.27 -3.04
N GLY A 10 7.60 2.48 -4.15
CA GLY A 10 9.07 2.63 -4.17
C GLY A 10 9.78 1.28 -4.26
N PHE A 11 11.10 1.31 -4.50
CA PHE A 11 11.95 0.11 -4.58
C PHE A 11 11.48 -0.93 -5.61
N GLY A 12 10.84 -0.48 -6.70
CA GLY A 12 10.28 -1.38 -7.72
C GLY A 12 9.02 -2.15 -7.29
N LYS A 13 8.45 -1.85 -6.11
CA LYS A 13 7.25 -2.51 -5.58
C LYS A 13 5.98 -1.76 -5.97
N TYR A 14 4.91 -2.53 -6.19
CA TYR A 14 3.60 -2.02 -6.55
C TYR A 14 2.50 -2.78 -5.81
N ALA A 15 1.43 -2.07 -5.42
CA ALA A 15 0.19 -2.68 -4.97
C ALA A 15 -0.89 -2.48 -6.03
N ARG A 16 -1.61 -3.56 -6.37
CA ARG A 16 -2.76 -3.52 -7.27
C ARG A 16 -3.97 -4.13 -6.56
N ALA A 17 -5.06 -3.38 -6.50
CA ALA A 17 -6.35 -3.91 -6.07
C ALA A 17 -7.49 -3.02 -6.60
N ASP A 18 -8.67 -3.60 -6.70
CA ASP A 18 -9.85 -2.86 -7.18
C ASP A 18 -10.38 -1.89 -6.12
N LYS A 19 -10.14 -2.18 -4.84
CA LYS A 19 -10.68 -1.44 -3.68
C LYS A 19 -9.62 -0.98 -2.68
N ILE A 20 -8.62 -0.26 -3.17
CA ILE A 20 -7.69 0.48 -2.29
C ILE A 20 -8.42 1.70 -1.73
N TYR A 21 -8.56 1.77 -0.40
CA TYR A 21 -9.29 2.84 0.28
C TYR A 21 -8.41 3.81 1.06
N ALA A 22 -7.20 3.42 1.46
CA ALA A 22 -6.26 4.33 2.12
C ALA A 22 -4.79 3.99 1.83
N LEU A 23 -3.95 5.03 1.89
CA LEU A 23 -2.50 4.95 1.85
C LEU A 23 -1.96 5.66 3.10
N GLU A 24 -1.22 4.94 3.92
CA GLU A 24 -0.67 5.47 5.17
C GLU A 24 0.87 5.48 5.08
N PRO A 25 1.52 6.65 5.20
CA PRO A 25 2.96 6.73 5.27
C PRO A 25 3.50 6.01 6.51
N ILE A 26 4.54 5.21 6.34
CA ILE A 26 5.27 4.61 7.46
C ILE A 26 6.30 5.63 7.97
N VAL A 27 6.26 5.88 9.28
CA VAL A 27 7.04 6.90 9.99
C VAL A 27 7.75 6.29 11.20
N GLY A 28 8.73 7.01 11.75
CA GLY A 28 9.47 6.60 12.94
C GLY A 28 10.24 5.29 12.74
N ASP A 29 10.36 4.53 13.83
CA ASP A 29 11.13 3.27 13.87
C ASP A 29 10.54 2.16 12.99
N ASP A 30 9.26 2.26 12.62
CA ASP A 30 8.61 1.33 11.70
C ASP A 30 9.12 1.46 10.25
N ARG A 31 9.78 2.59 9.93
CA ARG A 31 10.29 2.90 8.59
C ARG A 31 11.58 2.14 8.30
N GLY A 32 11.45 0.85 8.07
CA GLY A 32 12.53 -0.03 7.64
C GLY A 32 12.94 0.14 6.16
N GLY A 33 14.01 -0.56 5.77
CA GLY A 33 14.45 -0.63 4.37
C GLY A 33 13.34 -1.15 3.47
N GLY A 34 13.01 -0.41 2.40
CA GLY A 34 11.95 -0.80 1.47
C GLY A 34 10.51 -0.65 1.99
N ARG A 35 10.29 -0.09 3.19
CA ARG A 35 8.95 0.09 3.80
C ARG A 35 8.62 1.57 3.87
N ARG A 36 7.74 2.05 2.98
CA ARG A 36 7.39 3.47 2.89
C ARG A 36 5.91 3.75 3.10
N THR A 37 5.05 2.83 2.68
CA THR A 37 3.60 3.04 2.64
C THR A 37 2.88 1.76 2.98
N LYS A 38 1.92 1.83 3.90
CA LYS A 38 0.90 0.79 4.09
C LYS A 38 -0.25 1.05 3.13
N VAL A 39 -0.69 0.00 2.44
CA VAL A 39 -1.82 0.03 1.50
C VAL A 39 -2.98 -0.73 2.10
N TRP A 40 -4.08 -0.01 2.33
CA TRP A 40 -5.29 -0.57 2.92
C TRP A 40 -6.28 -0.95 1.82
N ILE A 41 -6.70 -2.22 1.83
CA ILE A 41 -7.54 -2.84 0.81
C ILE A 41 -8.80 -3.41 1.49
N GLU A 42 -9.97 -3.14 0.93
CA GLU A 42 -11.22 -3.66 1.46
C GLU A 42 -11.20 -5.21 1.51
N GLY A 43 -11.49 -5.79 2.67
CA GLY A 43 -11.50 -7.25 2.87
C GLY A 43 -10.15 -7.88 3.19
N VAL A 44 -9.06 -7.10 3.23
CA VAL A 44 -7.74 -7.56 3.68
C VAL A 44 -7.51 -7.04 5.10
N ALA A 45 -7.28 -7.96 6.05
CA ALA A 45 -7.16 -7.63 7.47
C ALA A 45 -5.93 -6.76 7.78
N GLU A 46 -4.80 -7.04 7.13
CA GLU A 46 -3.54 -6.34 7.33
C GLU A 46 -3.15 -5.53 6.10
N ALA A 47 -2.52 -4.38 6.32
CA ALA A 47 -2.05 -3.54 5.22
C ALA A 47 -0.84 -4.16 4.49
N VAL A 48 -0.77 -3.95 3.18
CA VAL A 48 0.38 -4.36 2.33
C VAL A 48 1.46 -3.28 2.34
N VAL A 49 2.75 -3.65 2.31
CA VAL A 49 3.90 -2.71 2.45
C VAL A 49 4.94 -2.82 1.32
#